data_AF-A0A7C8MIG9-F1
#
_entry.id   AF-A0A7C8MIG9-F1
#
_cell.length_a   1.000
_cell.length_b   1.000
_cell.length_c   1.000
_cell.angle_alpha   90.00
_cell.angle_beta   90.00
_cell.angle_gamma   90.00
#
_symmetry.space_group_name_H-M   'P 1'
#
loop_
_entity.id
_entity.type
_entity.pdbx_description
1 polymer ?
#
loop_
_entity_poly.entity_id
_entity_poly.type
_entity_poly.pdbx_seq_one_letter_code
_entity_poly.pdbx_strand_id
1 'polypeptide(L)'
;SDWVQRYGEAFAPVIYVRELVDENGQSPAPRELAQVLEVLRAYVSGLRTMDEDNAALDCVSRNGRTTADMITGGFHYFLRGVADRALTLLAFCYALEQRLLKISAEDSDKPLPVPLRYVGYAVKFGLQQHVVCFLTSHEECQIGEELLTRSGMAYSHTGTGFGVASAGVNVN
;
A
#
# COMPACT_ATOMS: atom_id res chain seq x y z
N SER A 1 3.21 -31.00 -4.70
CA SER A 1 4.45 -30.77 -3.93
C SER A 1 4.06 -30.51 -2.48
N ASP A 2 4.92 -30.85 -1.52
CA ASP A 2 4.68 -30.64 -0.07
C ASP A 2 4.32 -29.16 0.26
N TRP A 3 4.65 -28.26 -0.65
CA TRP A 3 4.42 -26.82 -0.60
C TRP A 3 2.95 -26.37 -0.78
N VAL A 4 2.13 -27.10 -1.54
CA VAL A 4 0.68 -26.81 -1.69
C VAL A 4 -0.11 -27.29 -0.45
N GLN A 5 0.44 -28.24 0.29
CA GLN A 5 -0.24 -28.90 1.41
C GLN A 5 -0.33 -28.04 2.68
N ARG A 6 0.43 -26.94 2.79
CA ARG A 6 0.40 -26.06 3.98
C ARG A 6 -0.78 -25.10 4.04
N TYR A 7 -1.60 -25.01 2.99
CA TYR A 7 -2.79 -24.13 2.93
C TYR A 7 -3.79 -24.38 4.08
N GLY A 8 -3.78 -25.58 4.68
CA GLY A 8 -4.63 -25.94 5.82
C GLY A 8 -3.94 -25.91 7.19
N GLU A 9 -2.65 -25.57 7.27
CA GLU A 9 -1.87 -25.66 8.50
C GLU A 9 -2.07 -24.45 9.43
N ALA A 10 -1.84 -24.66 10.72
CA ALA A 10 -1.97 -23.61 11.74
C ALA A 10 -0.98 -22.44 11.52
N PHE A 11 0.17 -22.73 10.90
CA PHE A 11 1.23 -21.77 10.56
C PHE A 11 1.59 -21.92 9.08
N ALA A 12 1.17 -20.97 8.26
CA ALA A 12 1.37 -20.95 6.81
C ALA A 12 1.75 -19.53 6.38
N PRO A 13 2.97 -19.07 6.72
CA PRO A 13 3.36 -17.70 6.49
C PRO A 13 3.58 -17.45 5.00
N VAL A 14 2.92 -16.43 4.48
CA VAL A 14 2.84 -16.13 3.05
C VAL A 14 3.29 -14.71 2.78
N ILE A 15 4.00 -14.51 1.67
CA ILE A 15 4.25 -13.20 1.09
C ILE A 15 3.19 -12.91 0.03
N TYR A 16 2.54 -11.76 0.12
CA TYR A 16 1.52 -11.31 -0.81
C TYR A 16 1.88 -9.96 -1.42
N VAL A 17 1.40 -9.73 -2.65
CA VAL A 17 1.49 -8.45 -3.35
C VAL A 17 0.09 -7.83 -3.44
N ARG A 18 -0.01 -6.51 -3.29
CA ARG A 18 -1.21 -5.77 -3.73
C ARG A 18 -0.80 -4.75 -4.77
N GLU A 19 -1.43 -4.78 -5.93
CA GLU A 19 -1.19 -3.80 -6.97
C GLU A 19 -2.33 -2.78 -6.98
N LEU A 20 -1.99 -1.50 -7.13
CA LEU A 20 -2.98 -0.46 -7.38
C LEU A 20 -3.25 -0.43 -8.88
N VAL A 21 -4.37 -1.06 -9.27
CA VAL A 21 -4.85 -1.16 -10.64
C VAL A 21 -6.36 -0.98 -10.70
N ASP A 22 -6.87 -0.60 -11.85
CA ASP A 22 -8.29 -0.55 -12.15
C ASP A 22 -8.87 -1.95 -12.44
N GLU A 23 -10.15 -2.01 -12.84
CA GLU A 23 -10.84 -3.24 -13.20
C GLU A 23 -10.24 -3.97 -14.43
N ASN A 24 -9.44 -3.28 -15.24
CA ASN A 24 -8.77 -3.82 -16.41
C ASN A 24 -7.31 -4.21 -16.11
N GLY A 25 -6.86 -4.08 -14.86
CA GLY A 25 -5.48 -4.36 -14.46
C GLY A 25 -4.49 -3.26 -14.86
N GLN A 26 -4.96 -2.07 -15.24
CA GLN A 26 -4.12 -0.93 -15.56
C GLN A 26 -3.83 -0.10 -14.32
N SER A 27 -2.60 0.35 -14.15
CA SER A 27 -2.28 1.27 -13.06
C SER A 27 -2.89 2.65 -13.31
N PRO A 28 -3.13 3.45 -12.27
CA PRO A 28 -3.51 4.84 -12.43
C PRO A 28 -2.49 5.65 -13.26
N ALA A 29 -2.98 6.62 -14.02
CA ALA A 29 -2.16 7.57 -14.74
C ALA A 29 -1.50 8.59 -13.79
N PRO A 30 -0.37 9.22 -14.17
CA PRO A 30 0.28 10.26 -13.38
C PRO A 30 -0.65 11.36 -12.89
N ARG A 31 -1.60 11.82 -13.73
CA ARG A 31 -2.56 12.85 -13.35
C ARG A 31 -3.52 12.38 -12.25
N GLU A 32 -3.96 11.12 -12.29
CA GLU A 32 -4.81 10.54 -11.26
C GLU A 32 -4.02 10.35 -9.96
N LEU A 33 -2.76 9.93 -10.05
CA LEU A 33 -1.87 9.82 -8.89
C LEU A 33 -1.58 11.18 -8.25
N ALA A 34 -1.50 12.26 -9.04
CA ALA A 34 -1.38 13.61 -8.51
C ALA A 34 -2.62 14.03 -7.69
N GLN A 35 -3.83 13.67 -8.14
CA GLN A 35 -5.05 13.89 -7.36
C GLN A 35 -5.05 13.09 -6.05
N VAL A 36 -4.57 11.84 -6.08
CA VAL A 36 -4.39 11.03 -4.87
C VAL A 36 -3.41 11.71 -3.92
N LEU A 37 -2.30 12.25 -4.40
CA LEU A 37 -1.33 12.98 -3.57
C LEU A 37 -1.97 14.18 -2.85
N GLU A 38 -2.84 14.93 -3.53
CA GLU A 38 -3.56 16.05 -2.92
C GLU A 38 -4.45 15.58 -1.75
N VAL A 39 -5.22 14.52 -1.97
CA VAL A 39 -6.10 13.93 -0.93
C VAL A 39 -5.27 13.42 0.25
N LEU A 40 -4.20 12.68 0.01
CA LEU A 40 -3.35 12.14 1.07
C LEU A 40 -2.69 13.24 1.90
N ARG A 41 -2.23 14.32 1.26
CA ARG A 41 -1.64 15.48 1.94
C ARG A 41 -2.68 16.25 2.74
N ALA A 42 -3.87 16.47 2.19
CA ALA A 42 -4.98 17.08 2.91
C ALA A 42 -5.35 16.28 4.17
N TYR A 43 -5.33 14.94 4.07
CA TYR A 43 -5.65 14.05 5.19
C TYR A 43 -4.71 14.16 6.39
N VAL A 44 -3.43 14.49 6.18
CA VAL A 44 -2.45 14.70 7.27
C VAL A 44 -2.11 16.16 7.51
N SER A 45 -2.81 17.09 6.86
CA SER A 45 -2.48 18.52 6.89
C SER A 45 -2.79 19.21 8.22
N GLY A 46 -3.76 18.68 8.98
CA GLY A 46 -4.32 19.35 10.16
C GLY A 46 -5.13 20.62 9.84
N LEU A 47 -5.46 20.86 8.56
CA LEU A 47 -6.28 22.00 8.15
C LEU A 47 -7.74 21.73 8.46
N ARG A 48 -8.35 22.57 9.31
CA ARG A 48 -9.77 22.43 9.72
C ARG A 48 -10.75 22.43 8.55
N THR A 49 -10.40 23.09 7.45
CA THR A 49 -11.22 23.11 6.22
C THR A 49 -11.32 21.74 5.55
N MET A 50 -10.46 20.79 5.91
CA MET A 50 -10.42 19.42 5.38
C MET A 50 -11.07 18.41 6.33
N ASP A 51 -11.51 18.83 7.54
CA ASP A 51 -11.97 17.89 8.58
C ASP A 51 -13.22 17.10 8.15
N GLU A 52 -14.14 17.74 7.41
CA GLU A 52 -15.34 17.08 6.87
C GLU A 52 -14.97 16.02 5.82
N ASP A 53 -14.09 16.38 4.87
CA ASP A 53 -13.62 15.47 3.83
C ASP A 53 -12.82 14.29 4.41
N ASN A 54 -11.97 14.57 5.41
CA ASN A 54 -11.18 13.55 6.11
C ASN A 54 -12.07 12.59 6.91
N ALA A 55 -13.12 13.11 7.56
CA ALA A 55 -14.11 12.30 8.25
C ALA A 55 -14.89 11.42 7.27
N ALA A 56 -15.29 11.97 6.11
CA ALA A 56 -15.96 11.21 5.05
C ALA A 56 -15.06 10.08 4.52
N LEU A 57 -13.77 10.36 4.28
CA LEU A 57 -12.78 9.36 3.85
C LEU A 57 -12.68 8.19 4.84
N ASP A 58 -12.60 8.47 6.14
CA ASP A 58 -12.56 7.44 7.18
C ASP A 58 -13.81 6.53 7.13
N CYS A 59 -14.96 7.11 6.81
CA CYS A 59 -16.25 6.42 6.70
C CYS A 59 -16.42 5.60 5.39
N VAL A 60 -15.52 5.72 4.41
CA VAL A 60 -15.58 4.89 3.19
C VAL A 60 -15.18 3.44 3.47
N SER A 61 -14.18 3.22 4.33
CA SER A 61 -13.63 1.87 4.58
C SER A 61 -14.43 1.02 5.56
N ARG A 62 -15.33 1.64 6.32
CA ARG A 62 -16.21 1.01 7.30
C ARG A 62 -17.48 1.82 7.40
N ASN A 63 -18.61 1.17 7.69
CA ASN A 63 -19.85 1.81 8.17
C ASN A 63 -19.66 2.50 9.56
N GLY A 64 -18.59 3.26 9.75
CA GLY A 64 -18.20 3.96 10.98
C GLY A 64 -18.67 5.42 10.98
N ARG A 65 -18.53 6.07 12.15
CA ARG A 65 -19.02 7.43 12.44
C ARG A 65 -17.87 8.40 12.78
N THR A 66 -16.79 8.42 11.98
CA THR A 66 -15.80 9.49 12.17
C THR A 66 -16.47 10.83 11.89
N THR A 67 -16.30 11.81 12.78
CA THR A 67 -16.84 13.17 12.60
C THR A 67 -15.69 14.17 12.45
N ALA A 68 -15.99 15.35 11.90
CA ALA A 68 -15.02 16.44 11.79
C ALA A 68 -14.40 16.80 13.15
N ASP A 69 -15.19 16.84 14.23
CA ASP A 69 -14.69 17.10 15.59
C ASP A 69 -13.64 16.07 16.06
N MET A 70 -13.80 14.81 15.66
CA MET A 70 -12.81 13.75 15.95
C MET A 70 -11.52 14.00 15.18
N ILE A 71 -11.61 14.38 13.90
CA ILE A 71 -10.44 14.77 13.09
C ILE A 71 -9.72 15.97 13.72
N THR A 72 -10.45 17.04 14.09
CA THR A 72 -9.89 18.20 14.78
C THR A 72 -9.18 17.81 16.08
N GLY A 73 -9.71 16.80 16.80
CA GLY A 73 -9.11 16.22 18.00
C GLY A 73 -7.88 15.33 17.76
N GLY A 74 -7.43 15.19 16.50
CA GLY A 74 -6.28 14.38 16.09
C GLY A 74 -6.61 12.91 15.85
N PHE A 75 -7.88 12.51 15.92
CA PHE A 75 -8.27 11.15 15.59
C PHE A 75 -8.42 10.99 14.08
N HIS A 76 -7.50 10.25 13.49
CA HIS A 76 -7.57 9.78 12.10
C HIS A 76 -7.55 8.26 12.10
N TYR A 77 -8.58 7.61 11.57
CA TYR A 77 -8.74 6.16 11.66
C TYR A 77 -7.59 5.41 10.97
N PHE A 78 -7.21 5.81 9.75
CA PHE A 78 -6.14 5.13 9.00
C PHE A 78 -4.76 5.37 9.61
N LEU A 79 -4.56 6.52 10.24
CA LEU A 79 -3.34 6.83 10.99
C LEU A 79 -3.35 6.21 12.39
N ARG A 80 -4.50 5.71 12.86
CA ARG A 80 -4.72 5.25 14.25
C ARG A 80 -4.29 6.29 15.29
N GLY A 81 -4.36 7.58 14.96
CA GLY A 81 -3.88 8.67 15.80
C GLY A 81 -2.37 8.69 16.05
N VAL A 82 -1.56 8.00 15.23
CA VAL A 82 -0.11 7.89 15.43
C VAL A 82 0.65 8.82 14.47
N ALA A 83 1.49 9.70 15.02
CA ALA A 83 2.29 10.66 14.25
C ALA A 83 3.25 9.99 13.25
N ASP A 84 3.86 8.85 13.63
CA ASP A 84 4.78 8.11 12.75
C ASP A 84 4.12 7.65 11.45
N ARG A 85 2.81 7.35 11.49
CA ARG A 85 2.04 6.99 10.30
C ARG A 85 1.78 8.19 9.40
N ALA A 86 1.56 9.38 9.98
CA ALA A 86 1.47 10.61 9.21
C ALA A 86 2.79 10.93 8.51
N LEU A 87 3.93 10.76 9.21
CA LEU A 87 5.26 10.93 8.63
C LEU A 87 5.53 9.93 7.50
N THR A 88 5.14 8.67 7.70
CA THR A 88 5.24 7.64 6.66
C THR A 88 4.42 8.02 5.42
N LEU A 89 3.20 8.54 5.60
CA LEU A 89 2.36 8.99 4.50
C LEU A 89 2.99 10.18 3.75
N LEU A 90 3.56 11.15 4.46
CA LEU A 90 4.25 12.28 3.85
C LEU A 90 5.49 11.84 3.06
N ALA A 91 6.28 10.90 3.61
CA ALA A 91 7.43 10.34 2.92
C ALA A 91 7.02 9.61 1.63
N PHE A 92 5.93 8.82 1.69
CA PHE A 92 5.34 8.20 0.50
C PHE A 92 4.90 9.26 -0.52
N CYS A 93 4.19 10.30 -0.09
CA CYS A 93 3.73 11.36 -0.99
C CYS A 93 4.90 12.04 -1.70
N TYR A 94 5.96 12.38 -0.96
CA TYR A 94 7.16 12.98 -1.52
C TYR A 94 7.82 12.05 -2.55
N ALA A 95 8.04 10.79 -2.20
CA ALA A 95 8.73 9.86 -3.09
C ALA A 95 7.92 9.54 -4.36
N LEU A 96 6.59 9.45 -4.25
CA LEU A 96 5.71 9.33 -5.40
C LEU A 96 5.74 10.59 -6.28
N GLU A 97 5.66 11.78 -5.70
CA GLU A 97 5.77 13.04 -6.44
C GLU A 97 7.10 13.13 -7.21
N GLN A 98 8.23 12.80 -6.57
CA GLN A 98 9.54 12.77 -7.23
C GLN A 98 9.60 11.75 -8.39
N ARG A 99 8.82 10.66 -8.32
CA ARG A 99 8.66 9.72 -9.42
C ARG A 99 7.83 10.33 -10.56
N LEU A 100 6.72 11.00 -10.24
CA LEU A 100 5.83 11.61 -11.23
C LEU A 100 6.51 12.76 -11.98
N LEU A 101 7.35 13.57 -11.32
CA LEU A 101 8.11 14.65 -11.94
C LEU A 101 9.07 14.19 -13.06
N LYS A 102 9.42 12.91 -13.09
CA LYS A 102 10.28 12.32 -14.13
C LYS A 102 9.51 11.87 -15.37
N ILE A 103 8.18 11.91 -15.31
CA ILE A 103 7.30 11.48 -16.40
C ILE A 103 7.02 12.70 -17.28
N SER A 104 7.06 12.49 -18.59
CA SER A 104 6.79 13.56 -19.56
C SER A 104 5.32 14.01 -19.47
N ALA A 105 5.05 15.27 -19.82
CA ALA A 105 3.67 15.77 -19.87
C ALA A 105 2.80 14.97 -20.87
N GLU A 106 3.39 14.45 -21.95
CA GLU A 106 2.72 13.64 -22.97
C GLU A 106 2.24 12.28 -22.45
N ASP A 107 2.83 11.80 -21.35
CA ASP A 107 2.50 10.53 -20.71
C ASP A 107 1.63 10.70 -19.46
N SER A 108 1.19 11.93 -19.14
CA SER A 108 0.48 12.24 -17.89
C SER A 108 -0.90 11.56 -17.77
N ASP A 109 -1.51 11.25 -18.91
CA ASP A 109 -2.81 10.56 -19.02
C ASP A 109 -2.68 9.07 -19.38
N LYS A 110 -1.45 8.54 -19.47
CA LYS A 110 -1.23 7.12 -19.74
C LYS A 110 -1.03 6.37 -18.43
N PRO A 111 -1.58 5.15 -18.27
CA PRO A 111 -1.23 4.28 -17.16
C PRO A 111 0.27 4.18 -16.97
N LEU A 112 0.74 4.19 -15.72
CA LEU A 112 2.13 3.83 -15.46
C LEU A 112 2.44 2.44 -16.05
N PRO A 113 3.60 2.27 -16.70
CA PRO A 113 3.98 0.96 -17.23
C PRO A 113 4.20 -0.08 -16.12
N VAL A 114 4.40 0.37 -14.88
CA VAL A 114 4.56 -0.48 -13.69
C VAL A 114 3.67 0.06 -12.57
N PRO A 115 2.67 -0.71 -12.09
CA PRO A 115 1.77 -0.27 -11.03
C PRO A 115 2.50 -0.03 -9.72
N LEU A 116 1.87 0.75 -8.83
CA LEU A 116 2.31 0.85 -7.44
C LEU A 116 1.97 -0.48 -6.74
N ARG A 117 2.92 -1.05 -6.00
CA ARG A 117 2.73 -2.36 -5.35
C ARG A 117 3.06 -2.35 -3.86
N TYR A 118 2.29 -3.11 -3.09
CA TYR A 118 2.63 -3.66 -1.77
C TYR A 118 3.43 -4.92 -1.96
N VAL A 119 4.41 -5.19 -1.11
CA VAL A 119 4.64 -6.54 -0.60
C VAL A 119 4.47 -6.57 0.91
N GLY A 120 3.68 -7.52 1.40
CA GLY A 120 3.53 -7.78 2.83
C GLY A 120 3.61 -9.28 3.11
N TYR A 121 3.65 -9.65 4.38
CA TYR A 121 3.55 -11.04 4.80
C TYR A 121 2.38 -11.25 5.77
N ALA A 122 1.84 -12.47 5.81
CA ALA A 122 0.80 -12.88 6.74
C ALA A 122 1.13 -14.26 7.28
N VAL A 123 0.92 -14.47 8.58
CA VAL A 123 1.25 -15.74 9.28
C VAL A 123 0.24 -16.87 8.95
N LYS A 124 -0.95 -16.51 8.46
CA LYS A 124 -2.04 -17.43 8.14
C LYS A 124 -2.75 -17.04 6.85
N PHE A 125 -3.15 -18.06 6.08
CA PHE A 125 -3.83 -17.90 4.80
C PHE A 125 -5.31 -17.51 4.98
N GLY A 126 -5.73 -16.47 4.28
CA GLY A 126 -7.13 -16.01 4.28
C GLY A 126 -7.43 -14.93 3.23
N LEU A 127 -6.56 -14.74 2.24
CA LEU A 127 -6.66 -13.65 1.25
C LEU A 127 -6.72 -14.21 -0.17
N GLN A 128 -7.65 -13.69 -0.98
CA GLN A 128 -7.68 -13.85 -2.44
C GLN A 128 -6.58 -12.98 -3.08
N GLN A 129 -5.31 -13.29 -2.81
CA GLN A 129 -4.17 -12.50 -3.29
C GLN A 129 -3.10 -13.38 -3.92
N HIS A 130 -2.33 -12.81 -4.84
CA HIS A 130 -1.22 -13.52 -5.49
C HIS A 130 -0.12 -13.82 -4.47
N VAL A 131 0.06 -15.10 -4.20
CA VAL A 131 1.10 -15.61 -3.32
C VAL A 131 2.41 -15.67 -4.08
N VAL A 132 3.42 -14.94 -3.60
CA VAL A 132 4.75 -14.93 -4.24
C VAL A 132 5.56 -16.13 -3.75
N CYS A 133 5.61 -16.35 -2.44
CA CYS A 133 6.21 -17.53 -1.81
C CYS A 133 5.74 -17.67 -0.36
N PHE A 134 5.95 -18.86 0.22
CA PHE A 134 5.74 -19.14 1.64
C PHE A 134 7.08 -19.35 2.34
N LEU A 135 7.24 -18.79 3.53
CA LEU A 135 8.49 -18.86 4.30
C LEU A 135 8.36 -19.83 5.48
N THR A 136 9.44 -20.13 6.19
CA THR A 136 9.42 -21.13 7.26
C THR A 136 9.67 -20.55 8.64
N SER A 137 10.20 -19.32 8.74
CA SER A 137 10.42 -18.63 10.01
C SER A 137 10.15 -17.11 9.92
N HIS A 138 10.03 -16.46 11.08
CA HIS A 138 9.87 -15.01 11.16
C HIS A 138 11.11 -14.25 10.64
N GLU A 139 12.31 -14.76 10.91
CA GLU A 139 13.56 -14.20 10.37
C GLU A 139 13.62 -14.30 8.85
N GLU A 140 13.16 -15.42 8.28
CA GLU A 140 13.01 -15.54 6.83
C GLU A 140 11.99 -14.55 6.27
N CYS A 141 10.90 -14.25 6.99
CA CYS A 141 9.93 -13.21 6.59
C CYS A 141 10.56 -11.82 6.52
N GLN A 142 11.36 -11.45 7.51
CA GLN A 142 12.03 -10.15 7.53
C GLN A 142 13.08 -10.03 6.42
N ILE A 143 13.86 -11.10 6.19
CA ILE A 143 14.86 -11.15 5.12
C ILE A 143 14.17 -11.14 3.75
N GLY A 144 13.09 -11.91 3.59
CA GLY A 144 12.31 -12.01 2.36
C GLY A 144 11.60 -10.70 2.00
N GLU A 145 11.00 -10.02 2.98
CA GLU A 145 10.41 -8.68 2.81
C GLU A 145 11.47 -7.71 2.28
N GLU A 146 12.65 -7.64 2.92
CA GLU A 146 13.72 -6.72 2.52
C GLU A 146 14.31 -7.04 1.13
N LEU A 147 14.58 -8.32 0.84
CA LEU A 147 15.12 -8.76 -0.45
C LEU A 147 14.15 -8.48 -1.60
N LEU A 148 12.89 -8.85 -1.42
CA LEU A 148 11.86 -8.62 -2.43
C LEU A 148 11.74 -7.13 -2.67
N THR A 149 11.61 -6.32 -1.61
CA THR A 149 11.44 -4.87 -1.68
C THR A 149 12.49 -4.19 -2.54
N ARG A 150 13.76 -4.50 -2.27
CA ARG A 150 14.89 -3.95 -3.02
C ARG A 150 14.90 -4.45 -4.47
N SER A 151 14.57 -5.72 -4.68
CA SER A 151 14.67 -6.36 -6.01
C SER A 151 13.64 -5.88 -7.03
N GLY A 152 12.47 -5.37 -6.62
CA GLY A 152 11.47 -4.89 -7.58
C GLY A 152 11.19 -3.40 -7.62
N MET A 153 11.89 -2.58 -6.82
CA MET A 153 11.64 -1.14 -6.67
C MET A 153 10.33 -0.67 -5.95
N ALA A 154 10.11 -1.05 -4.69
CA ALA A 154 9.21 -0.27 -3.82
C ALA A 154 9.62 -0.33 -2.37
N TYR A 155 8.71 0.00 -1.45
CA TYR A 155 9.03 0.42 -0.10
C TYR A 155 8.95 -0.74 0.90
N SER A 156 9.85 -0.81 1.89
CA SER A 156 9.70 -1.72 3.04
C SER A 156 9.71 -0.88 4.30
N HIS A 157 8.96 -1.32 5.31
CA HIS A 157 9.06 -0.76 6.65
C HIS A 157 8.77 -1.83 7.68
N THR A 158 9.75 -2.72 7.89
CA THR A 158 9.96 -3.60 9.07
C THR A 158 8.75 -3.87 9.97
N GLY A 159 7.59 -4.27 9.40
CA GLY A 159 6.43 -4.75 10.16
C GLY A 159 5.00 -4.33 9.77
N THR A 160 4.70 -3.30 8.95
CA THR A 160 3.26 -2.96 8.66
C THR A 160 2.89 -2.36 7.30
N GLY A 161 3.74 -2.27 6.28
CA GLY A 161 3.26 -1.70 5.00
C GLY A 161 4.25 -1.41 3.87
N PHE A 162 3.81 -1.85 2.68
CA PHE A 162 3.93 -1.43 1.27
C PHE A 162 5.23 -1.37 0.47
N GLY A 163 5.71 -2.53 -0.04
CA GLY A 163 6.48 -2.69 -1.31
C GLY A 163 7.46 -3.88 -1.27
N VAL A 164 8.02 -4.51 -2.31
CA VAL A 164 7.75 -4.75 -3.75
C VAL A 164 8.50 -6.04 -4.18
N ALA A 165 8.36 -6.63 -5.40
CA ALA A 165 9.44 -7.32 -6.14
C ALA A 165 9.15 -7.38 -7.67
N SER A 166 10.17 -7.71 -8.49
CA SER A 166 10.08 -8.34 -9.83
C SER A 166 11.38 -9.19 -9.98
N ALA A 167 11.45 -10.39 -10.56
CA ALA A 167 10.70 -11.01 -11.66
C ALA A 167 10.69 -12.56 -11.55
N GLY A 168 9.80 -13.23 -12.30
CA GLY A 168 9.83 -14.68 -12.51
C GLY A 168 8.46 -15.31 -12.82
N VAL A 169 8.08 -15.31 -14.10
CA VAL A 169 6.86 -15.88 -14.69
C VAL A 169 6.70 -17.38 -14.38
N ASN A 170 5.49 -17.85 -14.06
CA ASN A 170 4.87 -18.94 -14.84
C ASN A 170 3.33 -18.98 -14.78
N VAL A 171 2.80 -19.31 -15.95
CA VAL A 171 1.41 -19.45 -16.42
C VAL A 171 0.54 -20.41 -15.62
N ASN A 172 -0.75 -20.07 -15.51
CA ASN A 172 -1.82 -20.75 -16.27
C ASN A 172 -2.95 -19.76 -16.60
#